data_AF-A0A935L4T1-F1
#
_entry.id   AF-A0A935L4T1-F1
#
_cell.length_a   1.000
_cell.length_b   1.000
_cell.length_c   1.000
_cell.angle_alpha   90.00
_cell.angle_beta   90.00
_cell.angle_gamma   90.00
#
_symmetry.space_group_name_H-M   'P 1'
#
loop_
_entity.id
_entity.type
_entity.pdbx_description
1 polymer ?
#
loop_
_entity_poly.entity_id
_entity_poly.type
_entity_poly.pdbx_seq_one_letter_code
_entity_poly.pdbx_strand_id
1 'polypeptide(L)' 'MAHSKPPKRFTISLDAGDYEALRKLAEAQRPPLPLQYVVRLAVRRFLDQPEATLLRPAGDESR' A
#
# COMPACT_ATOMS: atom_id res chain seq x y z
N MET A 1 10.50 -13.22 20.98
CA MET A 1 10.31 -12.86 19.56
C MET A 1 8.98 -12.13 19.43
N ALA A 2 8.99 -10.84 19.08
CA ALA A 2 7.76 -10.06 18.97
C ALA A 2 6.86 -10.68 17.90
N HIS A 3 5.66 -11.12 18.28
CA HIS A 3 4.70 -11.67 17.34
C HIS A 3 4.16 -10.52 16.50
N SER A 4 4.69 -10.34 15.30
CA SER A 4 4.11 -9.44 14.31
C SER A 4 2.68 -9.91 14.02
N LYS A 5 1.71 -9.03 14.23
CA LYS A 5 0.30 -9.31 13.95
C LYS A 5 0.16 -9.87 12.53
N PRO A 6 -0.66 -10.93 12.32
CA PRO A 6 -0.80 -11.54 11.00
C PRO A 6 -1.29 -10.50 9.98
N PRO A 7 -0.84 -10.59 8.72
CA PRO A 7 -1.27 -9.64 7.68
C PRO A 7 -2.78 -9.73 7.47
N LYS A 8 -3.46 -8.58 7.52
CA LYS A 8 -4.89 -8.48 7.19
C LYS A 8 -5.07 -8.47 5.66
N ARG A 9 -6.09 -9.17 5.18
CA ARG A 9 -6.46 -9.18 3.75
C ARG A 9 -7.33 -7.96 3.44
N PHE A 10 -7.05 -7.33 2.33
CA PHE A 10 -7.78 -6.18 1.81
C PHE A 10 -7.84 -6.30 0.29
N THR A 11 -8.98 -5.93 -0.30
CA THR A 11 -9.22 -6.00 -1.74
C THR A 11 -9.53 -4.60 -2.23
N ILE A 12 -8.92 -4.21 -3.34
CA ILE A 12 -9.18 -2.94 -4.02
C ILE A 12 -9.62 -3.18 -5.45
N SER A 13 -10.49 -2.30 -5.93
CA SER A 13 -10.80 -2.18 -7.35
C SER A 13 -10.03 -0.98 -7.89
N LEU A 14 -9.39 -1.16 -9.04
CA LEU A 14 -8.67 -0.12 -9.78
C LEU A 14 -9.36 0.03 -11.13
N ASP A 15 -9.28 1.22 -11.72
CA ASP A 15 -9.58 1.33 -13.15
C ASP A 15 -8.51 0.62 -13.99
N ALA A 16 -8.85 0.39 -15.26
CA ALA A 16 -7.99 -0.36 -16.18
C ALA A 16 -6.66 0.36 -16.45
N GLY A 17 -6.64 1.70 -16.46
CA GLY A 17 -5.44 2.48 -16.71
C GLY A 17 -4.44 2.36 -15.57
N ASP A 18 -4.93 2.51 -14.33
CA ASP A 18 -4.14 2.38 -13.12
C ASP A 18 -3.56 0.96 -12.95
N TYR A 19 -4.37 -0.06 -13.26
CA TYR A 19 -3.92 -1.45 -13.24
C TYR A 19 -2.76 -1.68 -14.22
N GLU A 20 -2.92 -1.23 -15.47
CA GLU A 20 -1.88 -1.39 -16.50
C GLU A 20 -0.61 -0.60 -16.18
N ALA A 21 -0.74 0.60 -15.60
CA ALA A 21 0.40 1.39 -15.13
C ALA A 21 1.19 0.65 -14.04
N LEU A 22 0.50 0.11 -13.03
CA LEU A 22 1.13 -0.68 -11.95
C LEU A 22 1.81 -1.93 -12.48
N ARG A 23 1.17 -2.62 -13.43
CA ARG A 23 1.72 -3.81 -14.09
C ARG A 23 3.03 -3.49 -14.82
N LYS A 24 3.04 -2.45 -15.65
CA LYS A 24 4.25 -2.02 -16.38
C LYS A 24 5.40 -1.64 -15.44
N LEU A 25 5.11 -0.94 -14.35
CA LEU A 25 6.11 -0.58 -13.34
C LEU A 25 6.75 -1.82 -12.69
N ALA A 26 5.92 -2.82 -12.39
CA ALA A 26 6.36 -4.06 -11.77
C ALA A 26 7.22 -4.91 -12.72
N GLU A 27 6.81 -5.01 -13.98
CA GLU A 27 7.50 -5.75 -15.05
C GLU A 27 8.82 -5.09 -15.49
N ALA A 28 8.96 -3.77 -15.34
CA ALA A 28 10.18 -3.04 -15.70
C ALA A 28 11.38 -3.34 -14.77
N GLN A 29 11.16 -3.94 -13.60
CA GLN A 29 12.21 -4.28 -12.64
C GLN A 29 12.93 -5.59 -13.01
N ARG A 30 14.17 -5.75 -12.55
CA ARG A 30 14.95 -6.99 -12.72
C ARG A 30 15.41 -7.53 -11.35
N PRO A 31 14.81 -8.62 -10.82
CA PRO A 31 13.69 -9.38 -11.38
C PRO A 31 12.35 -8.60 -11.31
N PRO A 32 11.33 -8.98 -12.11
CA PRO A 32 10.00 -8.40 -12.01
C PRO A 32 9.43 -8.51 -10.59
N LEU A 33 8.75 -7.46 -10.14
CA LEU A 33 8.14 -7.43 -8.81
C LEU A 33 6.69 -7.96 -8.85
N PRO A 34 6.20 -8.62 -7.79
CA PRO A 34 4.78 -8.94 -7.67
C PRO A 34 3.95 -7.66 -7.50
N LEU A 35 2.76 -7.59 -8.13
CA LEU A 35 1.83 -6.46 -7.95
C LEU A 35 1.50 -6.21 -6.47
N GLN A 36 1.35 -7.28 -5.68
CA GLN A 36 1.14 -7.19 -4.23
C GLN A 36 2.26 -6.40 -3.52
N TYR A 37 3.52 -6.57 -3.96
CA TYR A 37 4.64 -5.82 -3.40
C TYR A 37 4.54 -4.34 -3.75
N VAL A 38 4.24 -4.02 -5.02
CA VAL A 38 4.12 -2.64 -5.49
C VAL A 38 3.00 -1.90 -4.76
N VAL A 39 1.83 -2.52 -4.62
CA VAL A 39 0.71 -1.97 -3.84
C VAL A 39 1.09 -1.78 -2.38
N ARG A 40 1.77 -2.75 -1.76
CA ARG A 40 2.25 -2.62 -0.37
C ARG A 40 3.23 -1.47 -0.20
N LEU A 41 4.11 -1.23 -1.18
CA LEU A 41 5.05 -0.11 -1.17
C LEU A 41 4.30 1.22 -1.30
N ALA A 42 3.35 1.32 -2.24
CA ALA A 42 2.52 2.51 -2.42
C ALA A 42 1.74 2.87 -1.13
N VAL A 43 1.12 1.88 -0.49
CA VAL A 43 0.40 2.07 0.79
C VAL A 43 1.35 2.59 1.88
N ARG A 44 2.55 2.02 2.01
CA ARG A 44 3.53 2.51 3.02
C ARG A 44 3.95 3.94 2.73
N ARG A 45 4.29 4.25 1.48
CA ARG A 45 4.68 5.60 1.05
C ARG A 45 3.57 6.61 1.33
N PHE A 46 2.33 6.26 1.07
CA PHE A 46 1.18 7.09 1.39
C PHE A 46 1.03 7.31 2.90
N LEU A 47 1.12 6.25 3.72
CA LEU A 47 1.00 6.37 5.18
C LEU A 47 2.13 7.20 5.82
N ASP A 48 3.29 7.26 5.18
CA ASP A 48 4.43 8.08 5.61
C ASP A 48 4.29 9.57 5.21
N GLN A 49 3.33 9.92 4.34
CA GLN A 49 3.08 11.29 3.90
C GLN A 49 2.33 12.11 4.97
N PRO A 50 2.65 13.41 5.18
CA PRO A 50 1.92 14.29 6.09
C PRO A 50 0.41 14.32 5.82
N GLU A 51 0.01 14.25 4.56
CA GLU A 51 -1.38 14.25 4.09
C GLU A 51 -2.18 13.06 4.63
N ALA A 52 -1.55 11.91 4.86
CA ALA A 52 -2.23 10.78 5.51
C ALA A 52 -2.64 11.09 6.95
N THR A 53 -1.98 12.05 7.61
CA THR A 53 -2.36 12.53 8.95
C THR A 53 -3.68 13.29 8.91
N LEU A 54 -3.98 13.99 7.82
CA LEU A 54 -5.24 14.73 7.65
C LEU A 54 -6.46 13.81 7.55
N LEU A 55 -6.23 12.55 7.18
CA LEU A 55 -7.26 11.52 7.09
C LEU A 55 -7.38 10.70 8.38
N ARG A 56 -6.54 10.97 9.39
CA ARG A 56 -6.70 10.33 10.69
C ARG A 56 -7.96 10.89 11.35
N PRO A 57 -8.86 10.03 11.85
CA PRO A 57 -9.99 10.51 12.62
C PRO A 57 -9.48 11.27 13.83
N ALA A 58 -10.13 12.40 14.16
CA ALA A 58 -9.75 13.30 15.26
C ALA A 58 -9.82 12.68 16.68
N GLY A 59 -9.97 11.35 16.79
CA GLY A 59 -10.21 10.63 18.04
C GLY A 59 -9.26 9.46 18.32
N ASP A 60 -8.21 9.24 17.54
CA ASP A 60 -7.22 8.17 17.83
C ASP A 60 -6.13 8.64 18.82
N GLU A 61 -6.52 9.47 19.78
CA GLU A 61 -5.84 9.57 21.08
C GLU A 61 -6.57 8.64 22.06
N SER A 62 -6.41 7.33 21.87
CA SER A 62 -6.78 6.35 22.88
C SER A 62 -5.64 5.37 23.07
N ARG A 63 -4.82 5.72 24.08
CA ARG A 63 -4.08 4.87 25.02
C ARG A 63 -3.37 3.63 24.51
#